data_AF-A0A8T6VPG1-F1
#
_entry.id   AF-A0A8T6VPG1-F1
#
_cell.length_a   1.000
_cell.length_b   1.000
_cell.length_c   1.000
_cell.angle_alpha   90.00
_cell.angle_beta   90.00
_cell.angle_gamma   90.00
#
_symmetry.space_group_name_H-M   'P 1'
#
loop_
_entity.id
_entity.type
_entity.pdbx_description
1 polymer ?
#
loop_
_entity_poly.entity_id
_entity_poly.type
_entity_poly.pdbx_seq_one_letter_code
_entity_poly.pdbx_strand_id
1 'polypeptide(L)'
;EQKNKENEKLRYLLGDVRDKERLKVATYDVDIVFHAAALKHVPICEYNPLDAIQTNVIGTQNMIEACLKSNVSKFCLISTDKAASP
;
A
#
# COMPACT_ATOMS: atom_id res chain seq x y z
N GLU A 1 -9.86 -28.87 2.81
CA GLU A 1 -10.36 -28.38 1.51
C GLU A 1 -9.97 -26.90 1.46
N GLN A 2 -9.18 -26.34 0.55
CA GLN A 2 -9.05 -26.45 -0.90
C GLN A 2 -7.57 -26.47 -1.30
N LYS A 3 -7.16 -27.41 -2.16
CA LYS A 3 -5.94 -27.28 -2.96
C LYS A 3 -6.22 -26.25 -4.05
N ASN A 4 -5.91 -24.98 -3.79
CA ASN A 4 -5.93 -23.95 -4.83
C ASN A 4 -4.92 -24.37 -5.91
N LYS A 5 -5.39 -24.51 -7.16
CA LYS A 5 -4.49 -24.43 -8.32
C LYS A 5 -3.83 -23.05 -8.23
N GLU A 6 -2.57 -23.00 -7.83
CA GLU A 6 -1.81 -21.76 -7.78
C GLU A 6 -1.77 -21.20 -9.20
N ASN A 7 -2.42 -20.05 -9.41
CA ASN A 7 -2.31 -19.31 -10.65
C ASN A 7 -0.87 -18.77 -10.69
N GLU A 8 -0.07 -19.23 -11.64
CA GLU A 8 1.36 -18.86 -11.78
C GLU A 8 1.57 -17.34 -11.94
N LYS A 9 0.51 -16.59 -12.27
CA LYS A 9 0.53 -15.12 -12.36
C LYS A 9 0.44 -14.40 -11.01
N LEU A 10 0.10 -15.11 -9.92
CA LEU A 10 -0.09 -14.52 -8.60
C LEU A 10 1.10 -14.85 -7.70
N ARG A 11 1.67 -13.81 -7.08
CA ARG A 11 2.70 -13.93 -6.04
C ARG A 11 2.19 -13.24 -4.78
N TYR A 12 2.14 -13.96 -3.67
CA TYR A 12 1.69 -13.41 -2.39
C TYR A 12 2.89 -12.97 -1.55
N LEU A 13 2.88 -11.71 -1.12
CA LEU A 13 3.93 -11.10 -0.35
C LEU A 13 3.35 -10.56 0.96
N LEU A 14 3.68 -11.20 2.08
CA LEU A 14 3.35 -10.65 3.40
C LEU A 14 4.20 -9.40 3.66
N GLY A 15 3.59 -8.29 4.08
CA GLY A 15 4.31 -7.05 4.37
C GLY A 15 3.39 -5.92 4.85
N ASP A 16 4.00 -4.82 5.27
CA ASP A 16 3.33 -3.59 5.74
C ASP A 16 3.93 -2.38 4.99
N VAL A 17 3.09 -1.42 4.63
CA VAL A 17 3.52 -0.14 4.02
C VAL A 17 4.35 0.73 4.96
N ARG A 18 4.30 0.46 6.26
CA ARG A 18 5.15 1.07 7.28
C ARG A 18 6.61 0.56 7.22
N ASP A 19 6.86 -0.60 6.61
CA ASP A 19 8.20 -1.21 6.50
C ASP A 19 8.86 -0.90 5.14
N LYS A 20 9.75 0.11 5.12
CA LYS A 20 10.45 0.54 3.91
C LYS A 20 11.29 -0.56 3.25
N GLU A 21 11.98 -1.39 4.04
CA GLU A 21 12.84 -2.44 3.47
C GLU A 21 12.00 -3.51 2.79
N ARG A 22 10.85 -3.83 3.38
CA ARG A 22 9.91 -4.77 2.77
C ARG A 22 9.35 -4.26 1.45
N LEU A 23 9.06 -2.97 1.35
CA LEU A 23 8.55 -2.36 0.13
C LEU A 23 9.55 -2.39 -1.02
N LYS A 24 10.85 -2.19 -0.76
CA LYS A 24 11.89 -2.30 -1.80
C LYS A 24 11.88 -3.67 -2.49
N VAL A 25 11.68 -4.73 -1.72
CA VAL A 25 11.57 -6.09 -2.26
C VAL A 25 10.26 -6.26 -3.02
N ALA A 26 9.17 -5.69 -2.53
CA ALA A 26 7.85 -5.80 -3.16
C ALA A 26 7.74 -5.03 -4.48
N THR A 27 8.49 -3.93 -4.64
CA THR A 27 8.50 -3.11 -5.85
C THR A 27 9.60 -3.48 -6.85
N TYR A 28 10.42 -4.51 -6.55
CA TYR A 28 11.46 -4.97 -7.47
C TYR A 28 10.83 -5.56 -8.74
N ASP A 29 11.24 -5.04 -9.90
CA ASP A 29 10.76 -5.47 -11.21
C ASP A 29 9.23 -5.35 -11.38
N VAL A 30 8.68 -4.21 -10.93
CA VAL A 30 7.24 -3.89 -11.02
C VAL A 30 7.02 -2.70 -11.95
N ASP A 31 6.16 -2.86 -12.97
CA ASP A 31 5.83 -1.77 -13.89
C ASP A 31 4.77 -0.80 -13.33
N ILE A 32 3.77 -1.33 -12.61
CA ILE A 32 2.59 -0.60 -12.16
C ILE A 32 2.24 -0.99 -10.73
N VAL A 33 2.01 0.01 -9.88
CA VAL A 33 1.56 -0.16 -8.50
C VAL A 33 0.17 0.44 -8.31
N PHE A 34 -0.75 -0.38 -7.76
CA PHE A 34 -2.03 0.08 -7.23
C PHE A 34 -1.95 0.09 -5.70
N HIS A 35 -1.90 1.29 -5.10
CA HIS A 35 -1.79 1.45 -3.66
C HIS A 35 -3.18 1.56 -3.03
N ALA A 36 -3.62 0.45 -2.45
CA ALA A 36 -4.93 0.30 -1.80
C ALA A 36 -4.83 0.19 -0.26
N ALA A 37 -3.63 0.19 0.30
CA ALA A 37 -3.41 -0.01 1.72
C ALA A 37 -3.74 1.28 2.51
N ALA A 38 -4.74 1.22 3.37
CA ALA A 38 -5.17 2.33 4.21
C ALA A 38 -5.98 1.85 5.43
N LEU A 39 -5.96 2.62 6.51
CA LEU A 39 -7.01 2.63 7.52
C LEU A 39 -8.18 3.49 6.99
N LYS A 40 -9.32 2.83 6.73
CA LYS A 40 -10.46 3.44 6.03
C LYS A 40 -11.70 3.68 6.89
N HIS A 41 -11.73 3.14 8.11
CA HIS A 41 -12.88 3.24 9.00
C HIS A 41 -12.78 4.52 9.82
N VAL A 42 -13.69 5.47 9.57
CA VAL A 42 -13.68 6.81 10.20
C VAL A 42 -13.54 6.74 11.73
N PRO A 43 -14.35 5.96 12.48
CA PRO A 43 -14.24 5.95 13.94
C PRO A 43 -12.89 5.42 14.45
N ILE A 44 -12.28 4.49 13.71
CA ILE A 44 -10.96 3.94 14.06
C ILE A 44 -9.88 4.99 13.85
N CYS A 45 -9.95 5.75 12.76
CA CYS A 45 -9.00 6.81 12.46
C CYS A 45 -9.12 7.99 13.42
N GLU A 46 -10.33 8.37 13.83
CA GLU A 46 -10.57 9.42 14.82
C GLU A 46 -10.05 9.02 16.21
N TYR A 47 -10.26 7.76 16.60
CA TYR A 47 -9.77 7.24 17.87
C TYR A 47 -8.25 7.00 17.87
N ASN A 48 -7.67 6.61 16.73
CA ASN A 48 -6.25 6.29 16.57
C ASN A 48 -5.59 7.15 15.47
N PRO A 49 -5.49 8.48 15.65
CA PRO A 49 -5.05 9.38 14.59
C PRO A 49 -3.58 9.15 14.19
N LEU A 50 -2.73 8.77 15.16
CA LEU A 50 -1.32 8.47 14.88
C LEU A 50 -1.17 7.25 13.97
N ASP A 51 -1.96 6.19 14.18
CA ASP A 51 -1.95 5.02 13.32
C ASP A 51 -2.49 5.33 11.91
N ALA A 52 -3.52 6.17 11.81
CA ALA A 52 -4.01 6.66 10.53
C ALA A 52 -2.92 7.43 9.77
N ILE A 53 -2.16 8.30 10.43
CA ILE A 53 -1.01 8.99 9.83
C ILE A 53 0.07 8.00 9.39
N GLN A 54 0.44 7.06 10.27
CA GLN A 54 1.50 6.09 9.96
C GLN A 54 1.16 5.22 8.75
N THR A 55 -0.09 4.77 8.61
CA THR A 55 -0.50 3.95 7.46
C THR A 55 -0.79 4.79 6.22
N ASN A 56 -1.63 5.81 6.34
CA ASN A 56 -2.22 6.48 5.17
C ASN A 56 -1.29 7.57 4.62
N VAL A 57 -0.46 8.20 5.45
CA VAL A 57 0.43 9.30 5.05
C VAL A 57 1.86 8.77 4.91
N ILE A 58 2.45 8.32 6.01
CA ILE A 58 3.85 7.86 6.02
C ILE A 58 3.98 6.58 5.18
N GLY A 59 3.06 5.63 5.31
CA GLY A 59 3.04 4.41 4.48
C GLY A 59 2.91 4.70 2.98
N THR A 60 2.09 5.68 2.61
CA THR A 60 1.99 6.14 1.21
C THR A 60 3.30 6.77 0.72
N GLN A 61 3.94 7.61 1.54
CA GLN A 61 5.26 8.16 1.23
C GLN A 61 6.30 7.05 1.04
N ASN A 62 6.33 6.05 1.92
CA ASN A 62 7.25 4.90 1.82
C ASN A 62 7.08 4.16 0.48
N MET A 63 5.84 3.95 0.05
CA MET A 63 5.54 3.28 -1.22
C MET A 63 5.98 4.12 -2.42
N ILE A 64 5.75 5.43 -2.40
CA ILE A 64 6.20 6.35 -3.45
C ILE A 64 7.74 6.32 -3.53
N GLU A 65 8.43 6.42 -2.40
CA GLU A 65 9.90 6.31 -2.33
C GLU A 65 10.42 4.98 -2.89
N ALA A 66 9.75 3.87 -2.58
CA ALA A 66 10.11 2.54 -3.10
C ALA A 66 9.89 2.46 -4.62
N CYS A 67 8.76 2.96 -5.11
CA CYS A 67 8.44 3.02 -6.53
C CYS A 67 9.48 3.83 -7.33
N LEU A 68 9.87 4.99 -6.81
CA LEU A 68 10.91 5.83 -7.42
C LEU A 68 12.25 5.11 -7.50
N LYS A 69 12.67 4.43 -6.42
CA LYS A 69 13.93 3.67 -6.38
C LYS A 69 13.92 2.45 -7.30
N SER A 70 12.75 1.84 -7.50
CA SER A 70 12.57 0.68 -8.37
C SER A 70 12.21 1.04 -9.82
N ASN A 71 12.15 2.33 -10.18
CA ASN A 71 11.74 2.81 -11.50
C ASN A 71 10.35 2.31 -11.96
N VAL A 72 9.40 2.20 -11.02
CA VAL A 72 8.00 1.86 -11.35
C VAL A 72 7.44 2.92 -12.30
N SER A 73 6.87 2.49 -13.42
CA SER A 73 6.40 3.39 -14.47
C SER A 73 5.11 4.13 -14.10
N LYS A 74 4.21 3.48 -13.35
CA LYS A 74 2.92 4.08 -12.94
C LYS A 74 2.56 3.75 -11.50
N PHE A 75 2.15 4.77 -10.76
CA PHE A 75 1.62 4.66 -9.40
C PHE A 75 0.18 5.19 -9.35
N CYS A 76 -0.76 4.34 -8.93
CA CYS A 76 -2.17 4.71 -8.77
C CYS A 76 -2.54 4.65 -7.29
N LEU A 77 -2.82 5.83 -6.70
CA LEU A 77 -3.34 5.95 -5.35
C LEU A 77 -4.87 5.82 -5.35
N ILE A 78 -5.40 4.95 -4.49
CA ILE A 78 -6.84 4.88 -4.24
C ILE A 78 -7.19 5.82 -3.10
N SER A 79 -8.06 6.79 -3.37
CA SER A 79 -8.56 7.75 -2.38
C SER A 79 -10.09 7.66 -2.25
N THR A 80 -10.70 8.52 -1.43
CA THR A 80 -12.15 8.55 -1.17
C THR A 80 -12.71 9.96 -1.22
N ASP A 81 -14.01 10.09 -1.47
CA ASP A 81 -14.76 11.35 -1.42
C ASP A 81 -14.62 12.12 -0.10
N LYS A 82 -14.45 11.41 1.02
CA LYS A 82 -14.21 11.99 2.34
C LYS A 82 -12.97 12.88 2.38
N ALA A 83 -12.01 12.73 1.48
CA ALA A 83 -10.85 13.60 1.43
C ALA A 83 -11.14 15.01 0.88
N ALA A 84 -12.28 15.23 0.21
CA ALA A 84 -12.61 16.51 -0.42
C ALA A 84 -13.11 17.58 0.57
N SER A 85 -13.72 17.17 1.68
CA SER A 85 -14.17 18.02 2.79
C SER A 85 -14.21 17.16 4.05
N PRO A 86 -13.02 16.80 4.57
CA PRO A 86 -12.85 15.75 5.58
C PRO A 86 -13.32 16.14 6.97
#